data_AF-A0A9D8MEX1-F1
#
_entry.id   AF-A0A9D8MEX1-F1
#
_cell.length_a   1.000
_cell.length_b   1.000
_cell.length_c   1.000
_cell.angle_alpha   90.00
_cell.angle_beta   90.00
_cell.angle_gamma   90.00
#
_symmetry.space_group_name_H-M   'P 1'
#
loop_
_entity.id
_entity.type
_entity.pdbx_description
1 polymer ?
#
loop_
_entity_poly.entity_id
_entity_poly.type
_entity_poly.pdbx_seq_one_letter_code
_entity_poly.pdbx_strand_id
1 'polypeptide(L)' 'MITFRTDILPLKDSLFRLALRITQNREEAEDVVQETMLKL' A
#
# COMPACT_ATOMS: atom_id res chain seq x y z
N MET A 1 -9.46 -11.61 15.16
CA MET A 1 -9.78 -11.72 13.73
C MET A 1 -9.17 -10.50 13.07
N ILE A 2 -8.38 -10.68 12.01
CA ILE A 2 -7.81 -9.55 11.28
C ILE A 2 -8.88 -9.01 10.34
N THR A 3 -9.10 -7.69 10.33
CA THR A 3 -10.02 -7.03 9.41
C THR A 3 -9.31 -5.95 8.60
N PHE A 4 -9.66 -5.87 7.31
CA PHE A 4 -9.05 -4.90 6.40
C PHE A 4 -9.14 -3.47 6.94
N ARG A 5 -10.32 -3.07 7.42
CA ARG A 5 -10.59 -1.68 7.83
C ARG A 5 -9.80 -1.25 9.07
N THR A 6 -9.61 -2.12 10.04
CA THR A 6 -8.94 -1.76 11.31
C THR A 6 -7.45 -2.06 11.29
N ASP A 7 -7.04 -3.11 10.58
CA ASP A 7 -5.68 -3.67 10.74
C ASP A 7 -4.80 -3.45 9.50
N ILE A 8 -5.40 -3.35 8.31
CA ILE A 8 -4.67 -3.24 7.03
C ILE A 8 -4.69 -1.80 6.50
N LEU A 9 -5.87 -1.16 6.46
CA LEU A 9 -6.06 0.18 5.88
C LEU A 9 -5.14 1.26 6.50
N PRO A 10 -4.88 1.28 7.83
CA PRO A 10 -3.95 2.24 8.42
C PRO A 10 -2.50 2.09 7.93
N LEU A 11 -2.13 0.94 7.37
CA LEU A 11 -0.78 0.67 6.87
C LEU A 11 -0.52 1.28 5.48
N LYS A 12 -1.55 1.79 4.79
CA LYS A 12 -1.47 2.32 3.42
C LYS A 12 -0.29 3.29 3.23
N ASP A 13 -0.12 4.23 4.15
CA ASP A 13 0.90 5.27 4.03
C ASP A 13 2.32 4.72 4.23
N SER A 14 2.49 3.72 5.09
CA SER A 14 3.77 3.05 5.28
C SER A 14 4.14 2.19 4.08
N LEU A 15 3.16 1.50 3.50
CA LEU A 15 3.33 0.73 2.27
C LEU A 15 3.65 1.64 1.09
N PHE A 16 3.00 2.79 0.98
CA PHE A 16 3.30 3.80 -0.04
C PHE A 16 4.71 4.36 0.09
N ARG A 17 5.19 4.70 1.29
CA ARG A 17 6.57 5.16 1.48
C ARG A 17 7.59 4.08 1.11
N LEU A 18 7.31 2.82 1.41
CA LEU A 18 8.18 1.70 1.02
C LEU A 18 8.18 1.54 -0.50
N ALA A 19 7.01 1.50 -1.13
CA ALA A 19 6.87 1.39 -2.58
C ALA A 19 7.60 2.53 -3.29
N LEU A 20 7.39 3.77 -2.83
CA LEU A 20 8.06 4.97 -3.38
C LEU A 20 9.60 4.89 -3.28
N ARG A 21 10.12 4.34 -2.19
CA ARG A 21 11.58 4.16 -2.03
C ARG A 21 12.14 3.11 -2.99
N ILE A 22 11.36 2.09 -3.35
CA ILE A 22 11.78 1.03 -4.27
C ILE A 22 11.66 1.48 -5.72
N THR A 23 10.49 2.00 -6.11
CA THR A 23 10.20 2.36 -7.51
C THR A 23 10.85 3.68 -7.91
N GLN A 24 11.12 4.57 -6.95
CA GLN A 24 11.53 5.97 -7.21
C GLN A 24 10.55 6.72 -8.14
N ASN A 25 9.34 6.18 -8.33
CA ASN A 25 8.29 6.69 -9.20
C ASN A 25 6.98 6.69 -8.41
N ARG A 26 6.34 7.86 -8.33
CA ARG A 26 5.10 8.04 -7.58
C ARG A 26 3.94 7.22 -8.15
N GLU A 27 3.73 7.26 -9.46
CA GLU A 27 2.61 6.59 -10.13
C GLU A 27 2.72 5.08 -9.93
N GLU A 28 3.91 4.53 -10.19
CA GLU A 28 4.18 3.10 -10.00
C GLU A 28 4.07 2.68 -8.52
N ALA A 29 4.46 3.55 -7.58
CA ALA A 29 4.29 3.29 -6.15
C ALA A 29 2.81 3.31 -5.73
N GLU A 30 2.01 4.21 -6.30
CA GLU A 30 0.57 4.26 -6.05
C GLU A 30 -0.11 3.01 -6.60
N ASP A 31 0.19 2.61 -7.83
CA ASP A 31 -0.37 1.41 -8.47
C ASP A 31 -0.06 0.13 -7.69
N VAL A 32 1.21 -0.07 -7.30
CA VAL A 32 1.62 -1.23 -6.50
C VAL A 32 0.86 -1.32 -5.17
N VAL A 33 0.69 -0.18 -4.47
CA VAL A 33 -0.06 -0.15 -3.20
C VAL A 33 -1.54 -0.44 -3.43
N GLN A 34 -2.12 0.14 -4.47
CA GLN A 34 -3.53 -0.06 -4.80
C GLN A 34 -3.82 -1.52 -5.18
N GLU A 35 -3.02 -2.11 -6.07
CA GLU A 35 -3.16 -3.52 -6.43
C GLU A 35 -3.02 -4.45 -5.23
N THR A 36 -2.08 -4.15 -4.32
CA THR A 36 -1.87 -4.95 -3.12
C THR A 36 -3.10 -4.87 -2.19
N MET A 37 -3.67 -3.68 -2.01
CA MET A 37 -4.85 -3.47 -1.17
C MET A 37 -6.12 -4.09 -1.76
N LEU A 38 -6.26 -4.14 -3.08
CA LEU A 38 -7.39 -4.76 -3.76
C LEU A 38 -7.36 -6.29 -3.70
N LYS A 39 -6.20 -6.90 -3.45
CA LYS A 39 -6.01 -8.36 -3.34
C LYS A 39 -6.26 -8.89 -1.91
N LEU A 40 -6.48 -8.02 -0.92
CA LEU A 40 -6.67 -8.33 0.51
C LEU A 40 -8.14 -8.24 0.92
#